data_AF-A0AAD7WE13-F1
#
_entry.id   AF-A0AAD7WE13-F1
#
_cell.length_a   1.000
_cell.length_b   1.000
_cell.length_c   1.000
_cell.angle_alpha   90.00
_cell.angle_beta   90.00
_cell.angle_gamma   90.00
#
_symmetry.space_group_name_H-M   'P 1'
#
loop_
_entity.id
_entity.type
_entity.pdbx_description
1 polymer ?
#
loop_
_entity_poly.entity_id
_entity_poly.type
_entity_poly.pdbx_seq_one_letter_code
_entity_poly.pdbx_strand_id
1 'polypeptide(L)'
;MENLKDMLVRQYNQDFPEKENEEKREMSCEDRRFMDLATSSAVLKNRHYHLPLPFRDKDVVMPNNHEMAVQWTVNLARRFKKDSAYAAEYKAFMDNVLAKGYAERVPQEQLHRNDGHVWHIPHHGVYHKWKNKLRVVFDCSSSYRGRSLNAELLQGPDLASSLLGVLLRFRQEWIAIMADIEAMY
;
A
#
# COMPACT_ATOMS: atom_id res chain seq x y z
N MET A 1 11.58 -36.43 -18.26
CA MET A 1 11.38 -35.06 -18.78
C MET A 1 10.84 -34.25 -17.63
N GLU A 2 11.63 -33.31 -17.10
CA GLU A 2 11.13 -32.38 -16.07
C GLU A 2 10.02 -31.51 -16.66
N ASN A 3 8.97 -31.27 -15.89
CA ASN A 3 7.83 -30.46 -16.32
C ASN A 3 8.26 -28.99 -16.39
N LEU A 4 7.87 -28.28 -17.45
CA LEU A 4 8.17 -26.86 -17.63
C LEU A 4 7.72 -26.02 -16.42
N LYS A 5 6.62 -26.40 -15.77
CA LYS A 5 6.17 -25.77 -14.51
C LYS A 5 7.16 -25.95 -13.37
N ASP A 6 7.71 -27.14 -13.22
CA ASP A 6 8.66 -27.45 -12.14
C ASP A 6 9.99 -26.72 -12.36
N MET A 7 10.40 -26.58 -13.63
CA MET A 7 11.55 -25.75 -14.01
C MET A 7 11.31 -24.27 -13.70
N LEU A 8 10.12 -23.74 -14.01
CA LEU A 8 9.73 -22.36 -13.71
C LEU A 8 9.65 -22.10 -12.20
N VAL A 9 9.07 -23.02 -11.43
CA VAL A 9 9.00 -22.92 -9.96
C VAL A 9 10.40 -22.98 -9.35
N ARG A 10 11.27 -23.88 -9.83
CA ARG A 10 12.68 -23.90 -9.41
C ARG A 10 13.40 -22.62 -9.75
N GLN A 11 13.22 -22.08 -10.96
CA GLN A 11 13.82 -20.83 -11.38
C GLN A 11 13.37 -19.67 -10.47
N TYR A 12 12.06 -19.50 -10.22
CA TYR A 12 11.58 -18.49 -9.28
C TYR A 12 12.15 -18.68 -7.87
N ASN A 13 12.26 -19.91 -7.38
CA ASN A 13 12.82 -20.20 -6.07
C ASN A 13 14.37 -20.07 -6.01
N GLN A 14 15.06 -20.16 -7.15
CA GLN A 14 16.52 -20.00 -7.29
C GLN A 14 16.97 -18.59 -7.68
N ASP A 15 16.07 -17.76 -8.22
CA ASP A 15 16.33 -16.34 -8.52
C ASP A 15 16.15 -15.44 -7.29
N PHE A 16 15.49 -15.93 -6.23
CA PHE A 16 15.31 -15.27 -4.93
C PHE A 16 15.77 -16.04 -3.66
N PRO A 17 16.79 -16.92 -3.67
CA PRO A 17 17.38 -17.43 -2.45
C PRO A 17 18.26 -16.33 -1.90
N GLU A 18 17.74 -15.58 -0.93
CA GLU A 18 18.59 -14.81 -0.02
C GLU A 18 19.58 -15.81 0.58
N LYS A 19 20.83 -15.77 0.10
CA LYS A 19 21.86 -16.74 0.45
C LYS A 19 22.03 -16.72 1.97
N GLU A 20 22.19 -17.91 2.55
CA GLU A 20 22.43 -18.19 3.97
C GLU A 20 23.60 -17.41 4.62
N ASN A 21 24.37 -16.64 3.84
CA ASN A 21 25.58 -15.93 4.23
C ASN A 21 25.45 -14.40 4.30
N GLU A 22 24.27 -13.81 4.06
CA GLU A 22 24.03 -12.41 4.46
C GLU A 22 23.75 -12.36 5.97
N GLU A 23 24.20 -11.31 6.67
CA GLU A 23 23.78 -11.05 8.05
C GLU A 23 22.26 -10.99 8.06
N LYS A 24 21.61 -12.09 8.47
CA LYS A 24 20.16 -12.15 8.59
C LYS A 24 19.77 -11.16 9.66
N ARG A 25 19.26 -10.00 9.24
CA ARG A 25 18.74 -9.00 10.16
C ARG A 25 17.63 -9.68 10.95
N GLU A 26 17.86 -9.89 12.24
CA GLU A 26 16.86 -10.54 13.07
C GLU A 26 15.60 -9.68 13.12
N MET A 27 14.45 -10.35 13.05
CA MET A 27 13.17 -9.68 13.17
C MET A 27 13.05 -8.99 14.53
N SER A 28 12.75 -7.69 14.49
CA SER A 28 12.41 -6.94 15.70
C SER A 28 11.17 -7.54 16.38
N CYS A 29 10.86 -7.08 17.59
CA CYS A 29 9.62 -7.48 18.25
C CYS A 29 8.37 -7.06 17.45
N GLU A 30 8.43 -5.93 16.74
CA GLU A 30 7.34 -5.44 15.89
C GLU A 30 7.22 -6.24 14.60
N ASP A 31 8.34 -6.62 14.00
CA ASP A 31 8.35 -7.46 12.79
C ASP A 31 7.74 -8.83 13.09
N ARG A 32 8.10 -9.44 14.22
CA ARG A 32 7.51 -10.71 14.65
C ARG A 32 6.00 -10.57 14.86
N ARG A 33 5.54 -9.53 15.56
CA ARG A 33 4.11 -9.27 15.74
C ARG A 33 3.38 -9.10 14.41
N PHE A 34 3.97 -8.37 13.47
CA PHE A 34 3.42 -8.20 12.14
C PHE A 34 3.33 -9.54 11.41
N MET A 35 4.42 -10.34 11.39
CA MET A 35 4.45 -11.64 10.71
C MET A 35 3.47 -12.64 11.32
N ASP A 36 3.31 -12.65 12.65
CA ASP A 36 2.33 -13.49 13.35
C ASP A 36 0.91 -13.10 12.93
N LEU A 37 0.59 -11.80 12.92
CA LEU A 37 -0.71 -11.29 12.45
C LEU A 37 -0.93 -11.63 10.98
N ALA A 38 0.06 -11.36 10.12
CA ALA A 38 -0.01 -11.61 8.70
C ALA A 38 -0.26 -13.08 8.38
N THR A 39 0.54 -13.97 8.96
CA THR A 39 0.48 -15.41 8.69
C THR A 39 -0.78 -16.06 9.27
N SER A 40 -1.27 -15.58 10.43
CA SER A 40 -2.47 -16.15 11.06
C SER A 40 -3.79 -15.65 10.49
N SER A 41 -3.81 -14.48 9.85
CA SER A 41 -5.06 -13.82 9.41
C SER A 41 -5.18 -13.57 7.91
N ALA A 42 -4.10 -13.71 7.14
CA ALA A 42 -4.18 -13.56 5.69
C ALA A 42 -5.08 -14.63 5.06
N VAL A 43 -6.05 -14.19 4.27
CA VAL A 43 -6.95 -15.10 3.53
C VAL A 43 -6.93 -14.75 2.05
N LEU A 44 -6.72 -15.75 1.20
CA LEU A 44 -6.85 -15.60 -0.24
C LEU A 44 -8.34 -15.69 -0.62
N LYS A 45 -8.92 -14.58 -1.06
CA LYS A 45 -10.30 -14.51 -1.59
C LYS A 45 -10.28 -13.86 -2.96
N ASN A 46 -10.98 -14.45 -3.94
CA ASN A 46 -11.07 -13.92 -5.30
C ASN A 46 -9.69 -13.61 -5.95
N ARG A 47 -8.66 -14.40 -5.63
CA ARG A 47 -7.26 -14.19 -6.06
C ARG A 47 -6.55 -12.96 -5.45
N HIS A 48 -7.16 -12.33 -4.46
CA HIS A 48 -6.55 -11.26 -3.67
C HIS A 48 -6.28 -11.74 -2.24
N TYR A 49 -5.14 -11.35 -1.69
CA TYR A 49 -4.88 -11.56 -0.26
C TYR A 49 -5.60 -10.47 0.53
N HIS A 50 -6.41 -10.89 1.49
CA HIS A 50 -7.05 -10.01 2.44
C HIS A 50 -6.34 -10.12 3.78
N LEU A 51 -5.94 -8.96 4.32
CA LEU A 51 -5.30 -8.85 5.62
C LEU A 51 -6.00 -7.75 6.42
N PRO A 52 -6.30 -7.94 7.72
CA PRO A 52 -6.69 -6.84 8.57
C PRO A 52 -5.58 -5.79 8.67
N LEU A 53 -5.94 -4.55 8.95
CA LEU A 53 -4.95 -3.52 9.22
C LEU A 53 -4.09 -3.93 10.43
N PRO A 54 -2.74 -3.93 10.30
CA PRO A 54 -1.84 -4.47 11.31
C PRO A 54 -1.62 -3.46 12.44
N PHE A 55 -2.66 -3.17 13.23
CA PHE A 55 -2.55 -2.22 14.33
C PHE A 55 -1.57 -2.68 15.41
N ARG A 56 -0.81 -1.72 15.97
CA ARG A 56 0.10 -1.91 17.12
C ARG A 56 -0.66 -2.27 18.39
N ASP A 57 -1.83 -1.65 18.57
CA ASP A 57 -2.77 -1.90 19.65
C ASP A 57 -4.12 -2.33 19.05
N LYS A 58 -4.65 -3.46 19.51
CA LYS A 58 -5.94 -4.00 19.02
C LYS A 58 -7.12 -3.15 19.48
N ASP A 59 -6.96 -2.46 20.61
CA ASP A 59 -7.99 -1.62 21.21
C ASP A 59 -7.77 -0.15 20.88
N VAL A 60 -7.05 0.13 19.77
CA VAL A 60 -6.79 1.50 19.32
C VAL A 60 -8.08 2.24 19.03
N VAL A 61 -8.22 3.42 19.67
CA VAL A 61 -9.33 4.35 19.49
C VAL A 61 -8.77 5.61 18.85
N MET A 62 -9.13 5.84 17.59
CA MET A 62 -8.70 7.01 16.84
C MET A 62 -9.60 8.21 17.17
N PRO A 63 -9.03 9.42 17.35
CA PRO A 63 -9.85 10.62 17.49
C PRO A 63 -10.57 10.92 16.17
N ASN A 64 -11.79 11.45 16.26
CA ASN A 64 -12.56 11.84 15.08
C ASN A 64 -11.88 13.03 14.38
N ASN A 65 -11.27 12.78 13.22
CA ASN A 65 -10.55 13.77 12.42
C ASN A 65 -11.41 14.37 11.28
N HIS A 66 -12.73 14.22 11.33
CA HIS A 66 -13.66 14.64 10.28
C HIS A 66 -13.55 16.14 9.94
N GLU A 67 -13.48 17.01 10.95
CA GLU A 67 -13.36 18.46 10.73
C GLU A 67 -12.13 18.82 9.89
N MET A 68 -11.01 18.14 10.15
CA MET A 68 -9.79 18.29 9.36
C MET A 68 -10.05 17.85 7.92
N ALA A 69 -10.63 16.67 7.71
CA ALA A 69 -10.94 16.14 6.38
C ALA A 69 -11.89 17.04 5.57
N VAL A 70 -12.88 17.65 6.22
CA VAL A 70 -13.77 18.64 5.59
C VAL A 70 -12.98 19.85 5.10
N GLN A 71 -12.07 20.40 5.92
CA GLN A 71 -11.23 21.52 5.53
C GLN A 71 -10.36 21.20 4.30
N TRP A 72 -9.77 20.01 4.26
CA TRP A 72 -9.04 19.51 3.09
C TRP A 72 -9.92 19.44 1.85
N THR A 73 -11.13 18.90 1.98
CA THR A 73 -12.10 18.78 0.89
C THR A 73 -12.50 20.15 0.35
N VAL A 74 -12.74 21.13 1.21
CA VAL A 74 -13.05 22.51 0.80
C VAL A 74 -11.90 23.13 0.00
N ASN A 75 -10.66 22.93 0.43
CA ASN A 75 -9.48 23.42 -0.29
C ASN A 75 -9.34 22.75 -1.66
N LEU A 76 -9.56 21.44 -1.74
CA LEU A 76 -9.54 20.70 -3.00
C LEU A 76 -10.65 21.17 -3.96
N ALA A 77 -11.86 21.37 -3.44
CA ALA A 77 -12.99 21.89 -4.22
C ALA A 77 -12.72 23.31 -4.78
N ARG A 78 -12.08 24.18 -4.00
CA ARG A 78 -11.64 25.50 -4.48
C ARG A 78 -10.63 25.38 -5.62
N ARG A 79 -9.70 24.41 -5.55
CA ARG A 79 -8.74 24.15 -6.63
C ARG A 79 -9.45 23.66 -7.89
N PHE A 80 -10.40 22.73 -7.75
CA PHE A 80 -11.20 22.23 -8.89
C PHE A 80 -11.97 23.34 -9.61
N LYS A 81 -12.48 24.34 -8.88
CA LYS A 81 -13.15 25.50 -9.49
C LYS A 81 -12.19 26.40 -10.28
N LYS A 82 -10.93 26.50 -9.85
CA LYS A 82 -9.91 27.34 -10.49
C LYS A 82 -9.24 26.65 -11.68
N ASP A 83 -9.15 25.32 -11.65
CA ASP A 83 -8.44 24.50 -12.61
C ASP A 83 -9.30 23.29 -13.00
N SER A 84 -10.03 23.44 -14.10
CA SER A 84 -10.95 22.42 -14.62
C SER A 84 -10.21 21.21 -15.19
N ALA A 85 -9.01 21.40 -15.74
CA ALA A 85 -8.18 20.31 -16.26
C ALA A 85 -7.70 19.41 -15.12
N TYR A 86 -7.16 20.00 -14.06
CA TYR A 86 -6.80 19.28 -12.84
C TYR A 86 -8.00 18.55 -12.24
N ALA A 87 -9.18 19.18 -12.20
CA ALA A 87 -10.41 18.54 -11.71
C ALA A 87 -10.81 17.30 -12.53
N ALA A 88 -10.73 17.38 -13.86
CA ALA A 88 -11.06 16.29 -14.76
C ALA A 88 -10.09 15.11 -14.60
N GLU A 89 -8.79 15.38 -14.55
CA GLU A 89 -7.76 14.35 -14.30
C GLU A 89 -7.94 13.70 -12.93
N TYR A 90 -8.24 14.50 -11.89
CA TYR A 90 -8.44 13.99 -10.54
C TYR A 90 -9.66 13.07 -10.46
N LYS A 91 -10.78 13.50 -11.07
CA LYS A 91 -11.99 12.70 -11.15
C LYS A 91 -11.73 11.39 -11.89
N ALA A 92 -11.03 11.44 -13.02
CA ALA A 92 -10.67 10.24 -13.78
C ALA A 92 -9.81 9.26 -12.95
N PHE A 93 -8.89 9.77 -12.13
CA PHE A 93 -8.12 8.93 -11.20
C PHE A 93 -9.04 8.24 -10.17
N MET A 94 -9.90 9.00 -9.48
CA MET A 94 -10.78 8.46 -8.44
C MET A 94 -11.82 7.48 -9.00
N ASP A 95 -12.36 7.76 -10.20
CA ASP A 95 -13.27 6.87 -10.90
C ASP A 95 -12.56 5.53 -11.23
N ASN A 96 -11.27 5.56 -11.58
CA ASN A 96 -10.48 4.35 -11.84
C ASN A 96 -10.25 3.52 -10.57
N VAL A 97 -9.95 4.18 -9.44
CA VAL A 97 -9.79 3.52 -8.12
C VAL A 97 -11.07 2.76 -7.73
N LEU A 98 -12.23 3.39 -7.93
CA LEU A 98 -13.54 2.77 -7.67
C LEU A 98 -13.84 1.64 -8.66
N ALA A 99 -13.59 1.85 -9.96
CA ALA A 99 -13.86 0.86 -11.00
C ALA A 99 -13.00 -0.41 -10.85
N LYS A 100 -11.74 -0.26 -10.39
CA LYS A 100 -10.84 -1.39 -10.10
C LYS A 100 -11.15 -2.07 -8.76
N GLY A 101 -12.07 -1.54 -7.96
CA GLY A 101 -12.45 -2.10 -6.66
C GLY A 101 -11.41 -1.86 -5.55
N TYR A 102 -10.48 -0.93 -5.73
CA TYR A 102 -9.48 -0.58 -4.71
C TYR A 102 -10.07 0.26 -3.57
N ALA A 103 -11.18 0.94 -3.84
CA ALA A 103 -11.99 1.60 -2.84
C ALA A 103 -13.46 1.32 -3.10
N GLU A 104 -14.25 1.36 -2.05
CA GLU A 104 -15.70 1.24 -2.11
C GLU A 104 -16.38 2.41 -1.43
N ARG A 105 -17.64 2.65 -1.77
CA ARG A 105 -18.43 3.66 -1.09
C ARG A 105 -18.79 3.14 0.30
N VAL A 106 -18.46 3.91 1.32
CA VAL A 106 -18.83 3.59 2.70
C VAL A 106 -20.36 3.45 2.81
N PRO A 107 -20.88 2.33 3.35
CA PRO A 107 -22.31 2.12 3.56
C PRO A 107 -22.93 3.22 4.43
N GLN A 108 -24.19 3.57 4.19
CA GLN A 108 -24.85 4.67 4.91
C GLN A 108 -24.91 4.44 6.41
N GLU A 109 -25.06 3.19 6.84
CA GLU A 109 -25.14 2.82 8.25
C GLU A 109 -23.79 3.04 8.97
N GLN A 110 -22.69 3.12 8.24
CA GLN A 110 -21.34 3.25 8.79
C GLN A 110 -20.81 4.68 8.79
N LEU A 111 -21.50 5.63 8.13
CA LEU A 111 -21.03 7.02 7.98
C LEU A 111 -20.89 7.77 9.31
N HIS A 112 -21.69 7.39 10.31
CA HIS A 112 -21.77 8.08 11.60
C HIS A 112 -21.24 7.23 12.76
N ARG A 113 -20.39 6.22 12.47
CA ARG A 113 -19.71 5.45 13.52
C ARG A 113 -18.88 6.36 14.41
N ASN A 114 -18.98 6.14 15.71
CA ASN A 114 -18.30 6.91 16.76
C ASN A 114 -17.55 6.00 17.75
N ASP A 115 -17.25 4.78 17.33
CA ASP A 115 -16.56 3.74 18.11
C ASP A 115 -15.02 3.89 18.13
N GLY A 116 -14.48 4.94 17.49
CA GLY A 116 -13.04 5.17 17.40
C GLY A 116 -12.36 4.41 16.26
N HIS A 117 -13.11 3.67 15.44
CA HIS A 117 -12.57 2.91 14.31
C HIS A 117 -12.78 3.61 12.95
N VAL A 118 -12.94 4.94 12.99
CA VAL A 118 -13.10 5.77 11.79
C VAL A 118 -11.93 6.74 11.68
N TRP A 119 -11.26 6.72 10.53
CA TRP A 119 -10.19 7.67 10.21
C TRP A 119 -10.34 8.16 8.77
N HIS A 120 -10.46 9.47 8.59
CA HIS A 120 -10.50 10.08 7.26
C HIS A 120 -9.08 10.34 6.75
N ILE A 121 -8.73 9.75 5.61
CA ILE A 121 -7.40 9.91 5.02
C ILE A 121 -7.42 11.12 4.07
N PRO A 122 -6.66 12.20 4.36
CA PRO A 122 -6.53 13.30 3.43
C PRO A 122 -5.81 12.87 2.16
N HIS A 123 -6.18 13.48 1.04
CA HIS A 123 -5.58 13.16 -0.26
C HIS A 123 -5.40 14.40 -1.12
N HIS A 124 -4.34 14.42 -1.93
CA HIS A 124 -4.03 15.54 -2.81
C HIS A 124 -3.38 15.08 -4.12
N GLY A 125 -3.51 15.89 -5.17
CA GLY A 125 -3.01 15.56 -6.49
C GLY A 125 -1.64 16.18 -6.75
N VAL A 126 -0.71 15.38 -7.24
CA VAL A 126 0.66 15.77 -7.61
C VAL A 126 0.94 15.36 -9.05
N TYR A 127 1.52 16.27 -9.83
CA TYR A 127 1.95 15.96 -11.19
C TYR A 127 3.33 15.30 -11.17
N HIS A 128 3.46 14.19 -11.90
CA HIS A 128 4.75 13.57 -12.11
C HIS A 128 5.62 14.44 -13.04
N LYS A 129 6.74 14.96 -12.54
CA LYS A 129 7.61 15.96 -13.19
C LYS A 129 7.89 15.71 -14.68
N TRP A 130 8.15 14.46 -15.07
CA TRP A 130 8.51 14.12 -16.46
C TRP A 130 7.36 13.57 -17.31
N LYS A 131 6.30 13.05 -16.69
CA LYS A 131 5.20 12.37 -17.41
C LYS A 131 3.98 13.27 -17.57
N ASN A 132 3.98 14.43 -16.90
CA ASN A 132 2.85 15.35 -16.76
C ASN A 132 1.52 14.65 -16.47
N LYS A 133 1.58 13.56 -15.69
CA LYS A 133 0.43 12.74 -15.31
C LYS A 133 0.10 13.01 -13.85
N LEU A 134 -1.15 13.35 -13.57
CA LEU A 134 -1.64 13.49 -12.21
C LEU A 134 -1.63 12.14 -11.47
N ARG A 135 -1.18 12.15 -10.22
CA ARG A 135 -1.36 11.07 -9.24
C ARG A 135 -2.04 11.63 -8.01
N VAL A 136 -3.00 10.90 -7.46
CA VAL A 136 -3.56 11.23 -6.14
C VAL A 136 -2.75 10.48 -5.09
N VAL A 137 -2.26 11.22 -4.10
CA VAL A 137 -1.52 10.72 -2.95
C VAL A 137 -2.46 10.74 -1.75
N PHE A 138 -2.59 9.60 -1.09
CA PHE A 138 -3.30 9.44 0.17
C PHE A 138 -2.30 9.59 1.31
N ASP A 139 -2.49 10.58 2.17
CA ASP A 139 -1.56 10.89 3.25
C ASP A 139 -2.00 10.26 4.58
N CYS A 140 -1.56 9.02 4.79
CA CYS A 140 -1.77 8.29 6.04
C CYS A 140 -0.85 8.75 7.19
N SER A 141 0.11 9.66 6.92
CA SER A 141 1.01 10.23 7.93
C SER A 141 0.44 11.48 8.60
N SER A 142 -0.60 12.08 7.99
CA SER A 142 -1.31 13.24 8.53
C SER A 142 -1.75 13.00 9.97
N SER A 143 -1.32 13.87 10.87
CA SER A 143 -1.58 13.76 12.30
C SER A 143 -2.76 14.62 12.73
N TYR A 144 -3.64 14.06 13.56
CA TYR A 144 -4.71 14.78 14.23
C TYR A 144 -4.69 14.42 15.72
N ARG A 145 -4.61 15.44 16.58
CA ARG A 145 -4.49 15.30 18.05
C ARG A 145 -3.37 14.32 18.48
N GLY A 146 -2.23 14.37 17.78
CA GLY A 146 -1.05 13.56 18.10
C GLY A 146 -1.09 12.12 17.60
N ARG A 147 -2.12 11.73 16.84
CA ARG A 147 -2.29 10.39 16.27
C ARG A 147 -2.28 10.44 14.74
N SER A 148 -1.69 9.46 14.08
CA SER A 148 -1.78 9.27 12.62
C SER A 148 -1.90 7.79 12.29
N LEU A 149 -2.51 7.45 11.16
CA LEU A 149 -2.73 6.04 10.80
C LEU A 149 -1.41 5.28 10.71
N ASN A 150 -0.38 5.84 10.08
CA ASN A 150 0.94 5.21 9.99
C ASN A 150 1.59 4.98 11.37
N ALA A 151 1.35 5.86 12.35
CA ALA A 151 1.92 5.70 13.69
C ALA A 151 1.25 4.56 14.47
N GLU A 152 -0.02 4.23 14.16
CA GLU A 152 -0.75 3.16 14.82
C GLU A 152 -0.58 1.79 14.16
N LEU A 153 -0.02 1.73 12.95
CA LEU A 153 0.20 0.48 12.22
C LEU A 153 1.63 -0.06 12.42
N LEU A 154 1.75 -1.38 12.45
CA LEU A 154 3.00 -2.11 12.36
C LEU A 154 3.49 -2.05 10.91
N GLN A 155 4.75 -1.68 10.71
CA GLN A 155 5.35 -1.58 9.38
C GLN A 155 5.63 -2.96 8.76
N GLY A 156 6.00 -3.93 9.60
CA GLY A 156 6.51 -5.23 9.16
C GLY A 156 7.96 -5.16 8.67
N PRO A 157 8.60 -6.34 8.50
CA PRO A 157 9.97 -6.43 8.02
C PRO A 157 10.06 -6.08 6.53
N ASP A 158 11.24 -5.63 6.10
CA ASP A 158 11.56 -5.53 4.68
C ASP A 158 11.84 -6.94 4.13
N LEU A 159 10.92 -7.44 3.30
CA LEU A 159 11.01 -8.75 2.64
C LEU A 159 11.46 -8.61 1.17
N ALA A 160 11.85 -7.41 0.73
CA ALA A 160 12.35 -7.22 -0.62
C ALA A 160 13.81 -7.66 -0.72
N SER A 161 14.14 -8.35 -1.82
CA SER A 161 15.53 -8.71 -2.08
C SER A 161 16.43 -7.46 -2.21
N SER A 162 17.65 -7.56 -1.70
CA SER A 162 18.63 -6.48 -1.81
C SER A 162 18.87 -6.08 -3.28
N LEU A 163 18.88 -4.77 -3.56
CA LEU A 163 19.11 -4.27 -4.91
C LEU A 163 20.45 -4.75 -5.48
N LEU A 164 21.49 -4.83 -4.64
CA LEU A 164 22.78 -5.38 -5.04
C LEU A 164 22.66 -6.85 -5.47
N GLY A 165 21.98 -7.68 -4.67
CA GLY A 165 21.74 -9.08 -5.00
C GLY A 165 20.99 -9.24 -6.32
N VAL A 166 19.93 -8.44 -6.52
CA VAL A 166 19.17 -8.40 -7.78
C VAL A 166 20.07 -8.03 -8.96
N LEU A 167 20.89 -6.98 -8.83
CA LEU A 167 21.78 -6.50 -9.90
C LEU A 167 22.94 -7.44 -10.24
N LEU A 168 23.44 -8.21 -9.27
CA LEU A 168 24.46 -9.23 -9.49
C LEU A 168 23.88 -10.43 -10.25
N ARG A 169 22.70 -10.92 -9.84
CA ARG A 169 22.01 -12.02 -10.54
C ARG A 169 21.59 -11.63 -11.95
N PHE A 170 21.12 -10.39 -12.13
CA PHE A 170 20.76 -9.86 -13.45
C PHE A 170 21.93 -9.87 -14.45
N ARG A 171 23.18 -9.88 -13.97
CA ARG A 171 24.39 -9.93 -14.80
C ARG A 171 25.01 -11.32 -14.93
N GLN A 172 24.49 -12.32 -14.23
CA GLN A 172 25.08 -13.65 -14.17
C GLN A 172 24.94 -14.39 -15.50
N GLU A 173 23.76 -14.27 -16.13
CA GLU A 173 23.43 -14.95 -17.37
C GLU A 173 23.47 -14.01 -18.57
N TRP A 174 23.57 -14.57 -19.77
CA TRP A 174 23.69 -13.79 -21.02
C TRP A 174 22.39 -13.08 -21.43
N ILE A 175 21.25 -13.56 -20.95
CA ILE A 175 19.92 -13.04 -21.30
C ILE A 175 19.18 -12.70 -20.02
N ALA A 176 18.67 -11.48 -19.95
CA ALA A 176 17.87 -11.01 -18.82
C ALA A 176 16.47 -10.60 -19.30
N ILE A 177 15.45 -10.97 -18.52
CA ILE A 177 14.04 -10.64 -18.79
C ILE A 177 13.57 -9.65 -17.73
N MET A 178 12.87 -8.61 -18.16
CA MET A 178 12.29 -7.59 -17.28
C MET A 178 10.79 -7.49 -17.53
N ALA A 179 10.02 -7.35 -16.46
CA ALA A 179 8.60 -7.07 -16.50
C ALA A 179 8.23 -6.11 -15.37
N ASP A 180 7.21 -5.28 -15.60
CA ASP A 180 6.61 -4.40 -14.58
C ASP A 180 5.26 -4.98 -14.17
N ILE A 181 5.01 -5.09 -12.87
CA ILE A 181 3.74 -5.56 -12.34
C ILE A 181 2.86 -4.34 -12.12
N GLU A 182 1.84 -4.18 -12.97
CA GLU A 182 0.85 -3.12 -12.77
C GLU A 182 0.04 -3.37 -11.50
N ALA A 183 -0.05 -2.35 -10.64
CA ALA A 183 -0.86 -2.36 -9.43
C ALA A 183 -0.58 -3.57 -8.50
N MET A 184 0.70 -3.73 -8.14
CA MET A 184 1.17 -4.76 -7.22
C MET A 184 0.48 -4.74 -5.84
N TYR A 185 0.02 -3.58 -5.39
CA TYR A 185 -0.60 -3.35 -4.07
C TYR A 185 -2.09 -3.07 -4.19
#